data_AF-A0AAJ1ZRN2-F1
#
_entry.id   AF-A0AAJ1ZRN2-F1
#
_cell.length_a   1.000
_cell.length_b   1.000
_cell.length_c   1.000
_cell.angle_alpha   90.00
_cell.angle_beta   90.00
_cell.angle_gamma   90.00
#
_symmetry.space_group_name_H-M   'P 1'
#
loop_
_entity.id
_entity.type
_entity.pdbx_description
1 polymer ?
#
loop_
_entity_poly.entity_id
_entity_poly.type
_entity_poly.pdbx_seq_one_letter_code
_entity_poly.pdbx_strand_id
1 'polypeptide(L)' 'MTVSDGPVDEVGVRRNEHAGWRIKVLDAHRRGGVFVTIVAQKQEALDLAAQLYPVAQIRVIDDAPVST' A
#
# COMPACT_ATOMS: atom_id res chain seq x y z
N MET A 1 -23.40 -5.42 -11.71
CA MET A 1 -22.72 -6.12 -10.60
C MET A 1 -21.65 -5.18 -10.07
N THR A 2 -21.97 -4.37 -9.06
CA THR A 2 -20.99 -3.52 -8.39
C THR A 2 -20.37 -4.33 -7.28
N VAL A 3 -19.15 -4.83 -7.50
CA VAL A 3 -18.31 -5.23 -6.38
C VAL A 3 -18.01 -3.94 -5.64
N SER A 4 -18.78 -3.64 -4.60
CA SER A 4 -18.35 -2.68 -3.59
C SER A 4 -17.19 -3.34 -2.87
N ASP A 5 -16.00 -3.11 -3.41
CA ASP A 5 -14.78 -3.11 -2.63
C ASP A 5 -15.06 -2.24 -1.41
N GLY A 6 -15.29 -2.87 -0.26
CA GLY A 6 -15.58 -2.18 0.99
C GLY A 6 -14.50 -1.15 1.32
N PRO A 7 -14.78 -0.20 2.23
CA PRO A 7 -13.80 0.81 2.62
C PRO A 7 -12.48 0.13 2.98
N VAL A 8 -11.37 0.65 2.45
CA VAL A 8 -10.04 0.20 2.87
C VAL A 8 -9.69 0.97 4.11
N ASP A 9 -9.45 0.26 5.21
CA ASP A 9 -9.08 0.89 6.47
C ASP A 9 -7.57 1.12 6.58
N GLU A 10 -6.75 0.25 5.97
CA GLU A 10 -5.29 0.30 6.13
C GLU A 10 -4.52 -0.02 4.84
N VAL A 11 -3.52 0.81 4.56
CA VAL A 11 -2.61 0.68 3.40
C VAL A 11 -1.16 0.77 3.87
N GLY A 12 -0.36 -0.22 3.48
CA GLY A 12 1.08 -0.27 3.72
C GLY A 12 1.86 0.23 2.51
N VAL A 13 2.77 1.17 2.72
CA VAL A 13 3.75 1.63 1.72
C VAL A 13 5.13 1.19 2.17
N ARG A 14 5.83 0.40 1.35
CA ARG A 14 7.15 -0.13 1.70
C ARG A 14 8.12 -0.04 0.54
N ARG A 15 9.43 -0.01 0.84
CA ARG A 15 10.44 -0.12 -0.21
C ARG A 15 10.38 -1.50 -0.86
N ASN A 16 10.52 -1.54 -2.17
CA ASN A 16 10.73 -2.74 -2.96
C ASN A 16 12.13 -2.64 -3.58
N GLU A 17 13.07 -3.42 -3.06
CA GLU A 17 14.51 -3.34 -3.36
C GLU A 17 14.82 -3.36 -4.85
N HIS A 18 13.96 -3.99 -5.66
CA HIS A 18 14.18 -4.17 -7.09
C HIS A 18 13.30 -3.31 -8.00
N ALA A 19 12.35 -2.53 -7.45
CA ALA A 19 11.36 -1.85 -8.29
C ALA A 19 10.86 -0.50 -7.74
N GLY A 20 11.37 -0.01 -6.61
CA GLY A 20 11.03 1.30 -6.05
C GLY A 20 10.25 1.19 -4.75
N TRP A 21 8.99 1.67 -4.76
CA TRP A 21 8.10 1.72 -3.61
C TRP A 21 6.80 1.00 -3.92
N ARG A 22 6.40 0.11 -3.02
CA ARG A 22 5.25 -0.77 -3.15
C ARG A 22 4.14 -0.33 -2.20
N ILE A 23 2.96 -0.10 -2.76
CA ILE A 23 1.70 0.13 -2.05
C ILE A 23 0.98 -1.21 -1.95
N LYS A 24 0.55 -1.60 -0.75
CA LYS A 24 -0.18 -2.85 -0.48
C LYS A 24 -1.34 -2.55 0.46
N VAL A 25 -2.54 -3.00 0.11
CA VAL A 25 -3.68 -2.99 1.05
C VAL A 25 -3.44 -4.02 2.16
N LEU A 26 -3.54 -3.59 3.42
CA LEU A 26 -3.29 -4.43 4.61
C LEU A 26 -4.55 -5.02 5.23
N ASP A 27 -5.72 -4.70 4.66
CA ASP A 27 -7.01 -5.16 5.16
C ASP A 27 -7.16 -6.70 5.08
N ALA A 28 -7.17 -7.33 6.25
CA ALA A 28 -7.31 -8.77 6.42
C ALA A 28 -8.72 -9.29 6.10
N HIS A 29 -9.73 -8.42 6.06
CA HIS A 29 -11.12 -8.78 5.80
C HIS A 29 -11.45 -8.81 4.30
N ARG A 30 -10.59 -8.25 3.44
CA ARG A 30 -10.75 -8.39 1.98
C ARG A 30 -10.33 -9.79 1.51
N ARG A 31 -11.33 -10.59 1.12
CA ARG A 31 -11.14 -11.88 0.42
C ARG A 31 -10.66 -11.72 -1.03
N GLY A 32 -10.70 -10.50 -1.58
CA GLY A 32 -10.39 -10.21 -2.97
C GLY A 32 -9.06 -9.49 -3.13
N GLY A 33 -8.02 -10.21 -3.54
CA GLY A 33 -6.85 -9.68 -4.23
C GLY A 33 -5.94 -8.77 -3.40
N VAL A 34 -4.67 -9.16 -3.27
CA VAL A 34 -3.64 -8.23 -2.82
C VAL A 34 -3.42 -7.21 -3.94
N PHE A 35 -4.02 -6.02 -3.82
CA PHE A 35 -3.70 -4.91 -4.73
C PHE A 35 -2.29 -4.43 -4.42
N VAL A 36 -1.44 -4.50 -5.45
CA VAL A 36 -0.04 -4.11 -5.36
C VAL A 36 0.24 -3.11 -6.46
N THR A 37 0.58 -1.88 -6.08
CA THR A 37 1.09 -0.88 -7.01
C THR A 37 2.55 -0.61 -6.70
N ILE A 38 3.37 -0.48 -7.73
CA ILE A 38 4.80 -0.16 -7.58
C ILE A 38 5.07 1.13 -8.32
N VAL A 39 5.69 2.09 -7.64
CA VAL A 39 6.12 3.38 -8.18
C VAL A 39 7.58 3.63 -7.88
N ALA A 40 8.22 4.55 -8.60
CA ALA A 40 9.66 4.75 -8.46
C ALA A 40 10.04 5.44 -7.15
N GLN A 41 9.22 6.39 -6.69
CA GLN A 41 9.57 7.30 -5.58
C GLN A 41 8.67 7.12 -4.35
N LYS A 42 9.22 7.40 -3.15
CA LYS A 42 8.49 7.31 -1.88
C LYS A 42 7.31 8.27 -1.85
N GLN A 43 7.54 9.52 -2.24
CA GLN A 43 6.51 10.56 -2.21
C GLN A 43 5.37 10.22 -3.17
N GLU A 44 5.72 9.77 -4.37
CA GLU A 44 4.74 9.28 -5.36
C GLU A 44 3.90 8.12 -4.79
N ALA A 45 4.50 7.22 -4.01
CA ALA A 45 3.78 6.11 -3.40
C ALA A 45 2.78 6.58 -2.34
N LEU A 46 3.16 7.62 -1.58
CA LEU A 46 2.29 8.23 -0.56
C LEU A 46 1.15 9.00 -1.19
N ASP A 47 1.45 9.84 -2.19
CA ASP A 47 0.45 10.63 -2.90
C ASP A 47 -0.55 9.72 -3.61
N LEU A 48 -0.05 8.66 -4.26
CA LEU A 48 -0.90 7.67 -4.92
C LEU A 48 -1.73 6.86 -3.92
N ALA A 49 -1.17 6.48 -2.76
CA ALA A 49 -1.93 5.80 -1.71
C ALA A 49 -3.06 6.70 -1.15
N ALA A 50 -2.80 7.98 -0.95
CA ALA A 50 -3.79 8.95 -0.50
C ALA A 50 -4.88 9.22 -1.55
N GLN A 51 -4.52 9.24 -2.82
CA GLN A 51 -5.48 9.39 -3.92
C GLN A 51 -6.37 8.15 -4.08
N LEU A 52 -5.80 6.95 -3.99
CA LEU A 52 -6.52 5.69 -4.18
C LEU A 52 -7.38 5.34 -2.96
N TYR A 53 -6.91 5.67 -1.76
CA TYR A 53 -7.54 5.30 -0.49
C TYR A 53 -7.65 6.51 0.46
N PRO A 54 -8.49 7.49 0.13
CA PRO A 54 -8.56 8.77 0.86
C PRO A 54 -9.03 8.64 2.32
N VAL A 55 -9.68 7.53 2.66
CA VAL A 55 -10.19 7.24 4.02
C VAL A 55 -9.31 6.24 4.79
N ALA A 56 -8.30 5.66 4.13
CA ALA A 56 -7.45 4.66 4.75
C ALA A 56 -6.32 5.29 5.57
N GLN A 57 -5.93 4.61 6.64
CA GLN A 57 -4.67 4.92 7.32
C GLN A 57 -3.50 4.41 6.49
N ILE A 58 -2.65 5.33 6.04
CA ILE A 58 -1.42 5.02 5.31
C ILE A 58 -0.29 4.81 6.31
N ARG A 59 0.35 3.64 6.27
CA ARG A 59 1.51 3.30 7.10
C ARG A 59 2.72 3.04 6.23
N VAL A 60 3.79 3.78 6.49
CA VAL A 60 5.09 3.49 5.87
C VAL A 60 5.75 2.36 6.66
N ILE A 61 5.99 1.24 5.99
CA ILE A 61 6.73 0.10 6.53
C ILE A 61 8.16 0.28 6.04
N ASP A 62 8.99 0.90 6.88
CA ASP A 62 10.44 0.83 6.73
C ASP A 62 10.85 -0.55 7.27
N ASP A 63 11.20 -1.47 6.37
CA ASP A 63 11.97 -2.66 6.76
C ASP A 63 13.27 -2.13 7.38
N ALA A 64 13.38 -2.20 8.71
CA ALA A 64 14.62 -1.86 9.37
C ALA A 64 15.73 -2.69 8.73
N PRO A 65 16.91 -2.12 8.43
CA PRO A 65 18.01 -2.92 7.93
C PRO A 65 18.26 -4.00 8.98
N VAL A 66 17.99 -5.25 8.62
CA VAL A 66 18.43 -6.42 9.39
C VAL A 66 19.95 -6.33 9.39
N SER A 67 20.49 -5.72 10.46
CA SER A 67 21.93 -5.73 10.74
C SER A 67 22.30 -7.18 10.95
N THR A 68 22.97 -7.75 9.96
CA THR A 68 23.61 -9.06 10.05
C THR A 68 25.11 -8.85 10.07
#